data_AF-A0A7W0JAI0-F1
#
_entry.id   AF-A0A7W0JAI0-F1
#
_cell.length_a   1.000
_cell.length_b   1.000
_cell.length_c   1.000
_cell.angle_alpha   90.00
_cell.angle_beta   90.00
_cell.angle_gamma   90.00
#
_symmetry.space_group_name_H-M   'P 1'
#
loop_
_entity.id
_entity.type
_entity.pdbx_description
1 polymer ?
#
loop_
_entity_poly.entity_id
_entity_poly.type
_entity_poly.pdbx_seq_one_letter_code
_entity_poly.pdbx_strand_id
1 'polypeptide(L)'
;MSVEHVTGRSWRALVLLAELVVSLLLGAAVWAAWLGWDHSYYYDPVVGAYQGPYRQAQVVACALTVGLLTALLALRWNPVVVAAGITVGFWVVWTVQAGSEDDSGLFLVGSILLLGGLVLGTTVASAVGYRARPLVHRLRDRRQQPPHPDLPP
;
A
#
# COMPACT_ATOMS: atom_id res chain seq x y z
N MET A 1 -23.72 28.96 19.18
CA MET A 1 -23.28 28.01 18.12
C MET A 1 -21.94 28.48 17.56
N SER A 2 -21.01 27.58 17.22
CA SER A 2 -20.00 27.78 16.15
C SER A 2 -18.51 28.05 16.49
N VAL A 3 -17.92 27.45 17.53
CA VAL A 3 -16.43 27.37 17.63
C VAL A 3 -15.94 25.92 17.77
N GLU A 4 -16.52 25.13 18.69
CA GLU A 4 -16.11 23.72 18.89
C GLU A 4 -16.41 22.79 17.69
N HIS A 5 -17.44 23.10 16.89
CA HIS A 5 -17.74 22.33 15.68
C HIS A 5 -16.76 22.58 14.53
N VAL A 6 -16.13 23.77 14.49
CA VAL A 6 -15.18 24.16 13.43
C VAL A 6 -13.82 23.50 13.68
N THR A 7 -13.36 23.47 14.94
CA THR A 7 -12.10 22.84 15.35
C THR A 7 -12.12 21.32 15.18
N GLY A 8 -13.25 20.67 15.48
CA GLY A 8 -13.40 19.22 15.29
C GLY A 8 -13.39 18.78 13.82
N ARG A 9 -13.90 19.62 12.90
CA ARG A 9 -13.89 19.34 11.47
C ARG A 9 -12.51 19.56 10.84
N SER A 10 -11.81 20.64 11.22
CA SER A 10 -10.47 20.92 10.71
C SER A 10 -9.45 19.89 11.18
N TRP A 11 -9.51 19.45 12.44
CA TRP A 11 -8.61 18.41 12.95
C TRP A 11 -8.76 17.07 12.22
N ARG A 12 -10.00 16.61 12.02
CA ARG A 12 -10.26 15.37 11.26
C ARG A 12 -9.75 15.47 9.82
N ALA A 13 -9.94 16.62 9.18
CA ALA A 13 -9.42 16.84 7.83
C ALA A 13 -7.88 16.78 7.79
N LEU A 14 -7.20 17.38 8.77
CA LEU A 14 -5.73 17.31 8.87
C LEU A 14 -5.23 15.88 9.08
N VAL A 15 -5.92 15.09 9.92
CA VAL A 15 -5.58 13.67 10.13
C VAL A 15 -5.75 12.87 8.84
N LEU A 16 -6.88 13.01 8.14
CA LEU A 16 -7.11 12.30 6.87
C LEU A 16 -6.13 12.73 5.79
N LEU A 17 -5.76 14.01 5.74
CA LEU A 17 -4.74 14.52 4.83
C LEU A 17 -3.36 13.93 5.16
N ALA A 18 -2.99 13.86 6.43
CA ALA A 18 -1.73 13.26 6.85
C ALA A 18 -1.69 11.77 6.52
N GLU A 19 -2.76 11.02 6.80
CA GLU A 19 -2.90 9.61 6.41
C GLU A 19 -2.75 9.44 4.89
N LEU A 20 -3.41 10.30 4.10
CA LEU A 20 -3.32 10.28 2.64
C LEU A 20 -1.88 10.53 2.16
N VAL A 21 -1.24 11.60 2.65
CA VAL A 21 0.12 11.96 2.26
C VAL A 21 1.11 10.86 2.61
N VAL A 22 1.02 10.29 3.81
CA VAL A 22 1.91 9.20 4.21
C VAL A 22 1.66 7.95 3.36
N SER A 23 0.40 7.60 3.08
CA SER A 23 0.07 6.48 2.19
C SER A 23 0.55 6.71 0.75
N LEU A 24 0.46 7.93 0.21
CA LEU A 24 1.01 8.29 -1.10
C LEU A 24 2.52 8.06 -1.15
N LEU A 25 3.24 8.61 -0.17
CA LEU A 25 4.70 8.49 -0.09
C LEU A 25 5.14 7.04 0.06
N LEU A 26 4.41 6.25 0.85
CA LEU A 26 4.69 4.82 1.02
C LEU A 26 4.42 4.02 -0.25
N GLY A 27 3.36 4.32 -1.00
CA GLY A 27 3.10 3.69 -2.29
C GLY A 27 4.24 3.93 -3.28
N ALA A 28 4.70 5.19 -3.38
CA ALA A 28 5.85 5.56 -4.19
C ALA A 28 7.14 4.88 -3.72
N ALA A 29 7.37 4.81 -2.40
CA ALA A 29 8.55 4.17 -1.82
C ALA A 29 8.60 2.67 -2.09
N VAL A 30 7.45 1.96 -2.04
CA VAL A 30 7.39 0.53 -2.36
C VAL A 30 7.72 0.29 -3.84
N TRP A 31 7.21 1.12 -4.74
CA TRP A 31 7.62 1.07 -6.15
C TRP A 31 9.13 1.29 -6.28
N ALA A 32 9.67 2.34 -5.66
CA ALA A 32 11.09 2.67 -5.76
C ALA A 32 11.99 1.54 -5.21
N ALA A 33 11.60 0.91 -4.10
CA ALA A 33 12.37 -0.15 -3.46
C ALA A 33 12.41 -1.45 -4.30
N TRP A 34 11.31 -1.77 -4.99
CA TRP A 34 11.23 -3.02 -5.75
C TRP A 34 11.48 -2.84 -7.23
N LEU A 35 10.86 -1.85 -7.87
CA LEU A 35 10.82 -1.70 -9.32
C LEU A 35 11.66 -0.51 -9.81
N GLY A 36 11.82 0.55 -9.02
CA GLY A 36 12.38 1.80 -9.53
C GLY A 36 13.88 1.85 -9.81
N TRP A 37 14.65 0.79 -9.52
CA TRP A 37 16.12 0.82 -9.63
C TRP A 37 16.74 -0.17 -10.62
N ASP A 38 16.06 -1.27 -10.98
CA ASP A 38 16.54 -2.23 -11.98
C ASP A 38 15.45 -2.54 -13.00
N HIS A 39 15.77 -2.21 -14.25
CA HIS A 39 14.92 -2.37 -15.43
C HIS A 39 15.63 -3.19 -16.53
N SER A 40 16.70 -3.89 -16.17
CA SER A 40 17.55 -4.59 -17.14
C SER A 40 16.86 -5.83 -17.68
N TYR A 41 16.80 -5.96 -19.00
CA TYR A 41 16.39 -7.22 -19.63
C TYR A 41 17.39 -8.32 -19.31
N TYR A 42 16.89 -9.52 -19.03
CA TYR A 42 17.69 -10.69 -18.71
C TYR A 42 17.31 -11.86 -19.61
N TYR A 43 18.29 -12.70 -19.93
CA TYR A 43 18.03 -13.91 -20.72
C TYR A 43 17.45 -15.00 -19.83
N ASP A 44 16.28 -15.52 -20.22
CA ASP A 44 15.64 -16.65 -19.57
C ASP A 44 15.91 -17.93 -20.38
N PRO A 45 16.75 -18.85 -19.86
CA PRO A 45 17.10 -20.08 -20.58
C PRO A 45 15.94 -21.07 -20.66
N VAL A 46 14.91 -20.95 -19.82
CA VAL A 46 13.74 -21.84 -19.84
C VAL A 46 12.84 -21.49 -21.03
N VAL A 47 12.67 -20.19 -21.28
CA VAL A 47 11.84 -19.67 -22.38
C VAL A 47 12.66 -19.49 -23.67
N GLY A 48 13.99 -19.42 -23.56
CA GLY A 48 14.89 -19.20 -24.69
C GLY A 48 14.84 -17.78 -25.25
N ALA A 49 14.45 -16.81 -24.42
CA ALA A 49 14.22 -15.42 -24.84
C ALA A 49 14.62 -14.42 -23.75
N TYR A 50 14.86 -13.18 -24.13
CA TYR A 50 15.03 -12.08 -23.19
C TYR A 50 13.69 -11.69 -22.57
N GLN A 51 13.68 -11.54 -21.25
CA GLN A 51 12.54 -11.12 -20.44
C GLN A 51 12.90 -9.87 -19.64
N GLY A 52 11.90 -9.10 -19.24
CA GLY A 52 12.10 -7.85 -18.51
C GLY A 52 10.96 -6.85 -18.78
N PRO A 53 11.09 -5.61 -18.27
CA PRO A 53 12.23 -5.08 -17.50
C PRO A 53 12.31 -5.62 -16.06
N TYR A 54 11.25 -6.24 -15.53
CA TYR A 54 11.21 -6.74 -14.16
C TYR A 54 11.28 -8.26 -14.08
N ARG A 55 11.94 -8.77 -13.04
CA ARG A 55 11.93 -10.20 -12.73
C ARG A 55 10.61 -10.59 -12.06
N GLN A 56 10.12 -11.80 -12.32
CA GLN A 56 8.89 -12.31 -11.70
C GLN A 56 8.94 -12.25 -10.16
N ALA A 57 10.08 -12.63 -9.56
CA ALA A 57 10.27 -12.56 -8.11
C ALA A 57 10.19 -11.12 -7.56
N GLN A 58 10.68 -10.14 -8.31
CA GLN A 58 10.64 -8.71 -7.96
C GLN A 58 9.19 -8.20 -7.96
N VAL A 59 8.40 -8.58 -8.96
CA VAL A 59 6.97 -8.23 -9.05
C VAL A 59 6.16 -8.89 -7.93
N VAL A 60 6.39 -10.17 -7.64
CA VAL A 60 5.70 -10.88 -6.56
C VAL A 60 6.04 -10.27 -5.20
N ALA A 61 7.31 -10.02 -4.92
CA ALA A 61 7.73 -9.41 -3.66
C ALA A 61 7.18 -7.98 -3.50
N CYS A 62 7.13 -7.22 -4.59
CA CYS A 62 6.48 -5.91 -4.65
C CYS A 62 4.99 -6.01 -4.29
N ALA A 63 4.25 -6.90 -4.95
CA ALA A 63 2.82 -7.10 -4.71
C ALA A 63 2.54 -7.52 -3.25
N LEU A 64 3.34 -8.45 -2.70
CA LEU A 64 3.23 -8.86 -1.30
C LEU A 64 3.51 -7.69 -0.35
N THR A 65 4.50 -6.86 -0.65
CA THR A 65 4.82 -5.67 0.16
C THR A 65 3.69 -4.65 0.13
N VAL A 66 3.13 -4.34 -1.04
CA VAL A 66 1.96 -3.45 -1.19
C VAL A 66 0.79 -3.99 -0.37
N GLY A 67 0.45 -5.28 -0.51
CA GLY A 67 -0.65 -5.91 0.21
C GLY A 67 -0.46 -5.88 1.73
N LEU A 68 0.71 -6.33 2.20
CA LEU A 68 1.02 -6.36 3.63
C LEU A 68 1.00 -4.95 4.24
N LEU A 69 1.69 -4.00 3.61
CA LEU A 69 1.74 -2.62 4.10
C LEU A 69 0.34 -1.99 4.17
N THR A 70 -0.45 -2.15 3.11
CA THR A 70 -1.83 -1.65 3.05
C THR A 70 -2.68 -2.23 4.17
N ALA A 71 -2.61 -3.55 4.39
CA ALA A 71 -3.35 -4.22 5.45
C ALA A 71 -2.91 -3.74 6.85
N LEU A 72 -1.61 -3.57 7.08
CA LEU A 72 -1.09 -3.10 8.37
C LEU A 72 -1.50 -1.65 8.67
N LEU A 73 -1.45 -0.75 7.69
CA LEU A 73 -1.92 0.63 7.85
C LEU A 73 -3.42 0.67 8.10
N ALA A 74 -4.19 -0.16 7.38
CA ALA A 74 -5.62 -0.30 7.57
C ALA A 74 -6.01 -0.93 8.92
N LEU A 75 -5.08 -1.41 9.75
CA LEU A 75 -5.36 -1.72 11.16
C LEU A 75 -5.57 -0.46 12.02
N ARG A 76 -5.06 0.70 11.60
CA ARG A 76 -5.09 1.93 12.42
C ARG A 76 -5.68 3.16 11.74
N TRP A 77 -5.53 3.32 10.44
CA TRP A 77 -5.91 4.53 9.69
C TRP A 77 -7.15 4.34 8.81
N ASN A 78 -7.75 5.39 8.27
CA ASN A 78 -8.94 5.21 7.43
C ASN A 78 -8.65 4.25 6.24
N PRO A 79 -9.36 3.11 6.10
CA PRO A 79 -9.02 2.10 5.11
C PRO A 79 -9.18 2.58 3.67
N VAL A 80 -10.11 3.50 3.41
CA VAL A 80 -10.33 4.09 2.08
C VAL A 80 -9.18 5.02 1.74
N VAL A 81 -8.76 5.87 2.68
CA VAL A 81 -7.63 6.79 2.51
C VAL A 81 -6.33 6.03 2.27
N VAL A 82 -6.09 4.97 3.04
CA VAL A 82 -4.91 4.11 2.89
C VAL A 82 -4.85 3.46 1.52
N ALA A 83 -5.94 2.82 1.08
CA ALA A 83 -5.97 2.14 -0.23
C ALA A 83 -5.79 3.13 -1.38
N ALA A 84 -6.48 4.27 -1.33
CA ALA A 84 -6.36 5.33 -2.34
C ALA A 84 -4.94 5.92 -2.38
N GLY A 85 -4.37 6.26 -1.21
CA GLY A 85 -3.03 6.82 -1.14
C GLY A 85 -1.95 5.87 -1.66
N ILE A 86 -1.92 4.61 -1.20
CA ILE A 86 -0.94 3.63 -1.67
C ILE A 86 -1.06 3.42 -3.18
N THR A 87 -2.29 3.28 -3.69
CA THR A 87 -2.57 3.09 -5.11
C THR A 87 -2.07 4.27 -5.94
N VAL A 88 -2.48 5.50 -5.60
CA VAL A 88 -2.12 6.69 -6.38
C VAL A 88 -0.62 6.94 -6.31
N GLY A 89 0.00 6.79 -5.13
CA GLY A 89 1.42 7.00 -4.95
C GLY A 89 2.27 6.08 -5.82
N PHE A 90 1.95 4.78 -5.81
CA PHE A 90 2.60 3.78 -6.65
C PHE A 90 2.35 4.02 -8.14
N TRP A 91 1.08 4.22 -8.50
CA TRP A 91 0.64 4.36 -9.89
C TRP A 91 1.27 5.57 -10.58
N VAL A 92 1.33 6.72 -9.89
CA VAL A 92 1.89 7.97 -10.45
C VAL A 92 3.38 7.79 -10.76
N VAL A 93 4.18 7.30 -9.81
CA VAL A 93 5.63 7.17 -10.04
C VAL A 93 5.94 6.15 -11.14
N TRP A 94 5.20 5.04 -11.18
CA TRP A 94 5.36 4.06 -12.25
C TRP A 94 4.96 4.66 -13.60
N THR A 95 3.85 5.38 -13.67
CA THR A 95 3.34 5.94 -14.94
C THR A 95 4.26 7.03 -15.48
N VAL A 96 4.80 7.88 -14.61
CA VAL A 96 5.78 8.91 -14.99
C VAL A 96 7.04 8.26 -15.55
N GLN A 97 7.58 7.23 -14.88
CA GLN A 97 8.77 6.53 -15.37
C GLN A 97 8.49 5.83 -16.71
N ALA A 98 7.44 5.01 -16.78
CA ALA A 98 7.11 4.26 -17.98
C ALA A 98 6.82 5.18 -19.18
N GLY A 99 6.13 6.29 -18.97
CA GLY A 99 5.87 7.28 -20.01
C GLY A 99 7.11 8.05 -20.47
N SER A 100 8.18 8.08 -19.66
CA SER A 100 9.46 8.71 -20.05
C SER A 100 10.35 7.81 -20.91
N GLU A 101 10.08 6.50 -20.90
CA GLU A 101 10.88 5.48 -21.59
C GLU A 101 10.16 4.87 -22.80
N ASP A 102 8.88 5.18 -23.01
CA ASP A 102 8.04 4.57 -24.04
C ASP A 102 7.55 5.57 -25.10
N ASP A 103 8.07 5.43 -26.32
CA ASP A 103 7.65 6.20 -27.50
C ASP A 103 6.41 5.61 -28.20
N SER A 104 6.00 4.38 -27.85
CA SER A 104 4.88 3.69 -28.53
C SER A 104 3.50 4.05 -28.00
N GLY A 105 3.44 4.58 -26.77
CA GLY A 105 2.19 4.85 -26.04
C GLY A 105 1.58 3.63 -25.35
N LEU A 106 2.22 2.45 -25.43
CA LEU A 106 1.79 1.22 -24.76
C LEU A 106 1.80 1.37 -23.23
N PHE A 107 2.61 2.27 -22.69
CA PHE A 107 2.65 2.62 -21.27
C PHE A 107 1.28 3.03 -20.74
N LEU A 108 0.41 3.64 -21.57
CA LEU A 108 -0.92 4.07 -21.14
C LEU A 108 -1.84 2.86 -20.88
N VAL A 109 -1.78 1.85 -21.74
CA VAL A 109 -2.51 0.58 -21.53
C VAL A 109 -1.98 -0.12 -20.28
N GLY A 110 -0.66 -0.19 -20.13
CA GLY A 110 0.00 -0.73 -18.94
C GLY A 110 -0.41 0.02 -17.67
N SER A 111 -0.48 1.34 -17.73
CA SER A 111 -0.87 2.23 -16.63
C SER A 111 -2.32 1.98 -16.19
N ILE A 112 -3.25 1.80 -17.13
CA ILE A 112 -4.66 1.49 -16.83
C ILE A 112 -4.79 0.11 -16.19
N LEU A 113 -4.12 -0.91 -16.75
CA LEU A 113 -4.14 -2.26 -16.18
C LEU A 113 -3.51 -2.31 -14.79
N LEU A 114 -2.38 -1.61 -14.60
CA LEU A 114 -1.72 -1.47 -13.31
C LEU A 114 -2.63 -0.77 -12.30
N LEU A 115 -3.28 0.33 -12.68
CA LEU A 115 -4.23 1.04 -11.82
C LEU A 115 -5.37 0.11 -11.38
N GLY A 116 -5.95 -0.66 -12.31
CA GLY A 116 -6.99 -1.64 -11.99
C GLY A 116 -6.52 -2.71 -11.00
N GLY A 117 -5.31 -3.25 -11.22
CA GLY A 117 -4.69 -4.22 -10.32
C GLY A 117 -4.40 -3.65 -8.93
N LEU A 118 -3.87 -2.43 -8.85
CA LEU A 118 -3.61 -1.72 -7.60
C LEU A 118 -4.90 -1.42 -6.84
N VAL A 119 -5.94 -0.91 -7.51
CA VAL A 119 -7.24 -0.65 -6.89
C VAL A 119 -7.81 -1.92 -6.30
N LEU A 120 -7.83 -3.02 -7.06
CA LEU A 120 -8.35 -4.31 -6.57
C LEU A 120 -7.52 -4.83 -5.39
N GLY A 121 -6.20 -4.90 -5.56
CA GLY A 121 -5.29 -5.46 -4.57
C GLY A 121 -5.27 -4.67 -3.26
N THR A 122 -5.16 -3.33 -3.34
CA THR A 122 -5.15 -2.47 -2.14
C THR A 122 -6.52 -2.41 -1.48
N THR A 123 -7.62 -2.47 -2.23
CA THR A 123 -8.97 -2.56 -1.64
C THR A 123 -9.12 -3.85 -0.84
N VAL A 124 -8.75 -5.00 -1.42
CA VAL A 124 -8.80 -6.29 -0.72
C VAL A 124 -7.90 -6.27 0.51
N ALA A 125 -6.65 -5.85 0.39
CA ALA A 125 -5.71 -5.79 1.50
C ALA A 125 -6.18 -4.84 2.62
N SER A 126 -6.67 -3.66 2.26
CA SER A 126 -7.22 -2.70 3.21
C SER A 126 -8.46 -3.24 3.92
N ALA A 127 -9.35 -3.92 3.20
CA ALA A 127 -10.52 -4.58 3.78
C ALA A 127 -10.10 -5.67 4.78
N VAL A 128 -9.10 -6.50 4.45
CA VAL A 128 -8.55 -7.51 5.36
C VAL A 128 -8.00 -6.86 6.64
N GLY A 129 -7.18 -5.82 6.50
CA GLY A 129 -6.64 -5.06 7.64
C GLY A 129 -7.75 -4.47 8.52
N TYR A 130 -8.72 -3.79 7.90
CA TYR A 130 -9.86 -3.21 8.60
C TYR A 130 -10.67 -4.25 9.38
N ARG A 131 -10.94 -5.40 8.77
CA ARG A 131 -11.70 -6.50 9.40
C ARG A 131 -10.92 -7.17 10.52
N ALA A 132 -9.59 -7.20 10.46
CA ALA A 132 -8.73 -7.75 11.51
C ALA A 132 -8.61 -6.86 12.76
N ARG A 133 -9.01 -5.57 12.71
CA ARG A 133 -8.88 -4.64 13.84
C ARG A 133 -9.40 -5.16 15.18
N PRO A 134 -10.64 -5.65 15.29
CA PRO A 134 -11.17 -6.05 16.60
C PRO A 134 -10.39 -7.22 17.19
N LEU A 135 -9.91 -8.14 16.34
CA LEU A 135 -9.08 -9.27 16.76
C LEU A 135 -7.74 -8.78 17.31
N VAL A 136 -7.08 -7.85 16.63
CA VAL A 136 -5.80 -7.30 17.06
C VAL A 136 -5.93 -6.53 18.38
N HIS A 137 -7.03 -5.80 18.60
CA HIS A 137 -7.30 -5.14 19.87
C HIS A 137 -7.45 -6.15 21.02
N ARG A 138 -8.26 -7.20 20.83
CA ARG A 138 -8.44 -8.27 21.83
C ARG A 138 -7.13 -8.95 22.21
N LEU A 139 -6.25 -9.20 21.25
CA LEU A 139 -4.95 -9.83 21.50
C LEU A 139 -4.01 -8.90 22.28
N ARG A 140 -4.09 -7.59 22.05
CA ARG A 140 -3.31 -6.60 22.80
C ARG A 140 -3.80 -6.49 24.24
N ASP A 141 -5.11 -6.42 24.45
CA ASP A 141 -5.69 -6.31 25.80
C ASP A 141 -5.31 -7.52 26.67
N ARG A 142 -5.38 -8.74 26.09
CA ARG A 142 -4.93 -9.97 26.77
C ARG A 142 -3.46 -9.96 27.17
N ARG A 143 -2.58 -9.37 26.36
CA ARG A 143 -1.15 -9.24 26.69
C ARG A 143 -0.89 -8.21 27.79
N GLN A 144 -1.77 -7.23 27.95
CA GLN A 144 -1.59 -6.13 28.90
C GLN A 144 -2.26 -6.39 30.25
N GLN A 145 -3.10 -7.41 30.37
CA GLN A 145 -3.70 -7.80 31.64
C GLN A 145 -2.61 -8.35 32.57
N PRO A 146 -2.33 -7.70 33.71
CA PRO A 146 -1.34 -8.18 34.66
C PRO A 146 -1.75 -9.55 35.22
N PRO A 147 -0.80 -10.38 35.72
CA PRO A 147 -1.12 -11.62 36.41
C PRO A 147 -2.16 -11.34 37.50
N HIS A 148 -3.23 -12.14 37.56
CA HIS A 148 -4.24 -11.99 38.61
C HIS A 148 -3.54 -12.25 39.95
N PRO A 149 -3.59 -11.33 40.91
CA PRO A 149 -2.91 -11.48 42.21
C PRO A 149 -3.43 -12.67 43.04
N ASP A 150 -4.52 -13.30 42.62
CA ASP A 150 -5.24 -14.34 43.38
C ASP A 150 -4.94 -15.77 42.89
N LEU A 151 -4.01 -15.96 41.97
CA LEU A 151 -3.52 -17.29 41.61
C LEU A 151 -2.33 -17.67 42.52
N PRO A 152 -2.38 -18.82 43.21
CA PRO A 152 -1.23 -19.31 43.96
C PRO A 152 -0.03 -19.54 43.01
N PRO A 153 1.21 -19.42 43.51
CA PRO A 153 2.43 -19.52 42.72
C PRO A 153 2.59 -20.86 42.00
#